data_AF-A0A848YJ14-F1
#
_entry.id   AF-A0A848YJ14-F1
#
_cell.length_a   1.000
_cell.length_b   1.000
_cell.length_c   1.000
_cell.angle_alpha   90.00
_cell.angle_beta   90.00
_cell.angle_gamma   90.00
#
_symmetry.space_group_name_H-M   'P 1'
#
loop_
_entity.id
_entity.type
_entity.pdbx_description
1 polymer ?
#
loop_
_entity_poly.entity_id
_entity_poly.type
_entity_poly.pdbx_seq_one_letter_code
_entity_poly.pdbx_strand_id
1 'polypeptide(L)'
;MTYWMETEQYNKWISGAGGYMTHTLNAYDANPVWTEDPKREPFRDATKRSLTAGYPGSIGENAAAALADFVVVDMFANYCTGRESVDGAIKVAERQAKRIYR
;
A
#
# COMPACT_ATOMS: atom_id res chain seq x y z
N MET A 1 12.46 21.09 3.66
CA MET A 1 11.92 19.96 2.87
C MET A 1 12.08 20.17 1.37
N THR A 2 11.98 21.39 0.84
CA THR A 2 12.06 21.68 -0.61
C THR A 2 13.31 21.15 -1.30
N TYR A 3 14.50 21.33 -0.70
CA TYR A 3 15.78 20.91 -1.29
C TYR A 3 15.82 19.42 -1.71
N TRP A 4 15.28 18.52 -0.89
CA TRP A 4 15.25 17.08 -1.20
C TRP A 4 14.36 16.72 -2.39
N MET A 5 13.40 17.59 -2.71
CA MET A 5 12.44 17.43 -3.80
C MET A 5 12.88 18.15 -5.07
N GLU A 6 14.09 18.70 -5.12
CA GLU A 6 14.65 19.29 -6.33
C GLU A 6 15.19 18.19 -7.24
N THR A 7 15.07 18.38 -8.55
CA THR A 7 15.42 17.39 -9.58
C THR A 7 16.80 16.78 -9.39
N GLU A 8 17.81 17.58 -9.03
CA GLU A 8 19.18 17.10 -8.87
C GLU A 8 19.31 16.08 -7.73
N GLN A 9 18.62 16.30 -6.61
CA GLN A 9 18.71 15.44 -5.43
C GLN A 9 17.77 14.25 -5.53
N TYR A 10 16.53 14.51 -5.94
CA TYR A 10 15.49 13.49 -5.98
C TYR A 10 15.77 12.44 -7.06
N ASN A 11 16.28 12.84 -8.24
CA ASN A 11 16.64 11.86 -9.27
C ASN A 11 17.73 10.91 -8.81
N LYS A 12 18.76 11.42 -8.13
CA LYS A 12 19.83 10.58 -7.57
C LYS A 12 19.26 9.61 -6.53
N TRP A 13 18.37 10.10 -5.66
CA TRP A 13 17.74 9.28 -4.63
C TRP A 13 16.88 8.15 -5.22
N ILE A 14 15.95 8.46 -6.14
CA ILE A 14 15.04 7.45 -6.67
C ILE A 14 15.75 6.43 -7.56
N SER A 15 16.72 6.87 -8.36
CA SER A 15 17.55 5.97 -9.17
C SER A 15 18.43 5.09 -8.28
N GLY A 16 19.03 5.64 -7.22
CA GLY A 16 19.80 4.88 -6.23
C GLY A 16 18.95 3.86 -5.46
N ALA A 17 17.67 4.17 -5.20
CA ALA A 17 16.70 3.25 -4.62
C ALA A 17 16.13 2.24 -5.65
N GLY A 18 16.49 2.34 -6.93
CA GLY A 18 15.97 1.47 -7.99
C GLY A 18 14.45 1.57 -8.17
N GLY A 19 13.84 2.70 -7.80
CA GLY A 19 12.39 2.88 -7.86
C GLY A 19 11.61 2.07 -6.81
N TYR A 20 12.25 1.67 -5.69
CA TYR A 20 11.59 0.91 -4.62
C TYR A 20 10.31 1.58 -4.09
N MET A 21 10.34 2.91 -3.97
CA MET A 21 9.17 3.73 -3.67
C MET A 21 8.78 4.51 -4.92
N THR A 22 7.49 4.50 -5.27
CA THR A 22 6.94 5.38 -6.29
C THR A 22 7.14 6.84 -5.89
N HIS A 23 7.46 7.67 -6.87
CA HIS A 23 7.73 9.08 -6.63
C HIS A 23 6.48 9.86 -6.17
N THR A 24 6.70 10.98 -5.49
CA THR A 24 5.62 11.82 -4.92
C THR A 24 5.25 13.03 -5.78
N LEU A 25 6.01 13.34 -6.83
CA LEU A 25 5.78 14.48 -7.73
C LEU A 25 5.79 14.04 -9.19
N ASN A 26 4.71 14.35 -9.93
CA ASN A 26 4.48 13.90 -11.32
C ASN A 26 5.65 14.15 -12.29
N ALA A 27 6.48 15.16 -12.05
CA ALA A 27 7.67 15.44 -12.88
C ALA A 27 8.64 14.23 -12.95
N TYR A 28 8.67 13.37 -11.93
CA TYR A 28 9.56 12.21 -11.86
C TYR A 28 9.01 10.95 -12.54
N ASP A 29 7.85 11.02 -13.19
CA ASP A 29 7.40 10.02 -14.16
C ASP A 29 8.45 9.80 -15.27
N ALA A 30 9.19 10.86 -15.62
CA ALA A 30 10.21 10.86 -16.67
C ALA A 30 11.59 10.33 -16.19
N ASN A 31 11.73 9.92 -14.94
CA ASN A 31 13.03 9.40 -14.46
C ASN A 31 13.37 8.07 -15.17
N PRO A 32 14.60 7.92 -15.70
CA PRO A 32 15.02 6.69 -16.40
C PRO A 32 14.87 5.39 -15.61
N VAL A 33 14.85 5.45 -14.27
CA VAL A 33 14.68 4.28 -13.39
C VAL A 33 13.46 3.43 -13.76
N TRP A 34 12.42 4.04 -14.30
CA TRP A 34 11.18 3.37 -14.70
C TRP A 34 11.29 2.58 -16.00
N THR A 35 12.18 2.97 -16.91
CA THR A 35 12.31 2.39 -18.25
C THR A 35 13.61 1.59 -18.44
N GLU A 36 14.61 1.79 -17.57
CA GLU A 36 15.86 1.02 -17.57
C GLU A 36 15.64 -0.48 -17.32
N ASP A 37 14.64 -0.83 -16.51
CA ASP A 37 14.16 -2.21 -16.34
C ASP A 37 12.66 -2.23 -16.63
N PRO A 38 12.19 -2.98 -17.66
CA PRO A 38 10.77 -3.05 -18.00
C PRO A 38 9.89 -3.59 -16.86
N LYS A 39 10.47 -4.28 -15.86
CA LYS A 39 9.75 -4.70 -14.66
C LYS A 39 9.37 -3.53 -13.76
N ARG A 40 10.05 -2.39 -13.87
CA ARG A 40 9.82 -1.21 -13.02
C ARG A 40 8.69 -0.32 -13.51
N GLU A 41 8.44 -0.32 -14.81
CA GLU A 41 7.45 0.57 -15.44
C GLU A 41 6.06 0.53 -14.77
N PRO A 42 5.48 -0.64 -14.41
CA PRO A 42 4.17 -0.67 -13.77
C PRO A 42 4.13 0.00 -12.38
N PHE A 43 5.28 0.08 -11.69
CA PHE A 43 5.38 0.68 -10.36
C PHE A 43 5.49 2.21 -10.39
N ARG A 44 5.83 2.81 -11.54
CA ARG A 44 5.76 4.26 -11.76
C ARG A 44 4.36 4.80 -11.44
N ASP A 45 3.33 4.05 -11.85
CA ASP A 45 1.93 4.46 -11.77
C ASP A 45 1.19 3.82 -10.58
N ALA A 46 1.89 3.23 -9.62
CA ALA A 46 1.25 2.57 -8.48
C ALA A 46 0.45 3.56 -7.62
N THR A 47 1.06 4.68 -7.21
CA THR A 47 0.42 5.70 -6.37
C THR A 47 -0.77 6.37 -7.03
N LYS A 48 -0.78 6.51 -8.36
CA LYS A 48 -1.91 7.05 -9.14
C LYS A 48 -3.18 6.20 -9.02
N ARG A 49 -3.02 4.91 -8.70
CA ARG A 49 -4.10 3.92 -8.62
C ARG A 49 -4.31 3.39 -7.20
N SER A 50 -3.46 3.79 -6.26
CA SER A 50 -3.57 3.39 -4.86
C SER A 50 -4.74 4.11 -4.19
N LEU A 51 -5.46 3.37 -3.36
CA LEU A 51 -6.46 3.91 -2.45
C LEU A 51 -5.82 4.15 -1.09
N THR A 52 -6.40 5.07 -0.33
CA THR A 52 -5.97 5.29 1.05
C THR A 52 -6.40 4.10 1.91
N ALA A 53 -5.68 3.88 3.02
CA ALA A 53 -5.99 2.82 3.99
C ALA A 53 -7.45 2.80 4.48
N GLY A 54 -8.13 3.95 4.49
CA GLY A 54 -9.50 4.08 4.95
C GLY A 54 -10.56 4.04 3.85
N TYR A 55 -10.19 4.00 2.57
CA TYR A 55 -11.15 4.11 1.47
C TYR A 55 -12.22 2.99 1.50
N PRO A 56 -13.51 3.29 1.23
CA PRO A 56 -14.08 4.59 0.88
C PRO A 56 -14.44 5.50 2.07
N GLY A 57 -14.17 5.06 3.30
CA GLY A 57 -14.36 5.85 4.52
C GLY A 57 -13.21 6.83 4.81
N SER A 58 -13.18 7.35 6.05
CA SER A 58 -12.14 8.26 6.51
C SER A 58 -10.86 7.51 6.89
N ILE A 59 -9.71 8.11 6.57
CA ILE A 59 -8.44 7.73 7.21
C ILE A 59 -8.54 8.13 8.69
N GLY A 60 -8.23 7.20 9.59
CA GLY A 60 -8.28 7.43 11.04
C GLY A 60 -7.83 6.22 11.84
N GLU A 61 -7.90 6.33 13.17
CA GLU A 61 -7.42 5.30 14.10
C GLU A 61 -8.08 3.94 13.85
N ASN A 62 -9.38 3.91 13.56
CA ASN A 62 -10.10 2.65 13.26
C ASN A 62 -9.58 1.97 11.98
N ALA A 63 -9.32 2.74 10.92
CA ALA A 63 -8.75 2.19 9.68
C ALA A 63 -7.31 1.68 9.91
N ALA A 64 -6.51 2.43 10.67
CA ALA A 64 -5.16 2.02 11.05
C ALA A 64 -5.18 0.75 11.92
N ALA A 65 -6.10 0.64 12.88
CA ALA A 65 -6.25 -0.53 13.73
C ALA A 65 -6.65 -1.77 12.93
N ALA A 66 -7.58 -1.64 11.98
CA ALA A 66 -7.98 -2.78 11.13
C ALA A 66 -6.83 -3.33 10.27
N LEU A 67 -5.93 -2.45 9.81
CA LEU A 67 -4.71 -2.85 9.12
C LEU A 67 -3.67 -3.47 10.07
N ALA A 68 -3.44 -2.86 11.23
CA ALA A 68 -2.46 -3.32 12.21
C ALA A 68 -2.84 -4.67 12.84
N ASP A 69 -4.14 -4.92 13.05
CA ASP A 69 -4.68 -6.20 13.52
C ASP A 69 -4.80 -7.24 12.38
N PHE A 70 -4.31 -6.94 11.17
CA PHE A 70 -4.30 -7.83 10.01
C PHE A 70 -5.66 -8.45 9.66
N VAL A 71 -6.78 -7.77 9.96
CA VAL A 71 -8.14 -8.36 9.92
C VAL A 71 -8.43 -9.10 8.62
N VAL A 72 -8.14 -8.48 7.47
CA VAL A 72 -8.40 -9.09 6.15
C VAL A 72 -7.33 -10.12 5.77
N VAL A 73 -6.06 -9.89 6.13
CA VAL A 73 -4.95 -10.81 5.82
C VAL A 73 -5.15 -12.13 6.56
N ASP A 74 -5.48 -12.05 7.85
CA ASP A 74 -5.73 -13.21 8.69
C ASP A 74 -7.01 -13.95 8.28
N MET A 75 -8.04 -13.25 7.78
CA MET A 75 -9.22 -13.87 7.19
C MET A 75 -8.82 -14.85 6.08
N PHE A 76 -8.03 -14.39 5.10
CA PHE A 76 -7.56 -15.25 4.01
C PHE A 76 -6.59 -16.32 4.51
N ALA A 77 -5.64 -15.97 5.38
CA ALA A 77 -4.67 -16.93 5.90
C ALA A 77 -5.35 -18.08 6.65
N ASN A 78 -6.36 -17.80 7.47
CA ASN A 78 -7.11 -18.81 8.22
C ASN A 78 -7.80 -19.81 7.28
N TYR A 79 -8.37 -19.34 6.17
CA TYR A 79 -8.97 -20.22 5.17
C TYR A 79 -7.92 -20.99 4.35
N CYS A 80 -6.94 -20.29 3.78
CA CYS A 80 -5.91 -20.89 2.92
C CYS A 80 -5.05 -21.95 3.63
N THR A 81 -4.91 -21.85 4.94
CA THR A 81 -4.18 -22.83 5.77
C THR A 81 -5.07 -23.97 6.30
N GLY A 82 -6.38 -23.93 6.05
CA GLY A 82 -7.34 -24.92 6.53
C GLY A 82 -7.68 -24.81 8.03
N ARG A 83 -7.31 -23.70 8.68
CA ARG A 83 -7.65 -23.45 10.09
C ARG A 83 -9.14 -23.19 10.29
N GLU A 84 -9.77 -22.55 9.31
CA GLU A 84 -11.20 -22.22 9.33
C GLU A 84 -11.86 -22.60 8.00
N SER A 85 -13.18 -22.82 8.03
CA SER A 85 -13.99 -22.81 6.81
C SER A 85 -14.09 -21.40 6.24
N VAL A 86 -14.55 -21.25 4.98
CA VAL A 86 -14.82 -19.93 4.37
C VAL A 86 -15.71 -19.07 5.29
N ASP A 87 -16.84 -19.62 5.72
CA ASP A 87 -17.78 -18.93 6.61
C ASP A 87 -17.17 -18.62 7.97
N GLY A 88 -16.33 -19.52 8.52
CA GLY A 88 -15.65 -19.34 9.78
C GLY A 88 -14.67 -18.16 9.73
N ALA A 89 -13.82 -18.13 8.70
CA ALA A 89 -12.86 -17.06 8.48
C ALA A 89 -13.53 -15.69 8.34
N ILE A 90 -14.59 -15.59 7.52
CA ILE A 90 -15.36 -14.36 7.34
C ILE A 90 -16.00 -13.92 8.66
N LYS A 91 -16.61 -14.84 9.42
CA LYS A 91 -17.21 -14.53 10.73
C LYS A 91 -16.19 -14.03 11.74
N VAL A 92 -14.96 -14.55 11.75
CA VAL A 92 -13.87 -14.08 12.62
C VAL A 92 -13.51 -12.63 12.26
N ALA A 93 -13.26 -12.37 10.98
CA ALA A 93 -12.90 -11.04 10.50
C ALA A 93 -14.01 -10.01 10.75
N GLU A 94 -15.28 -10.38 10.52
CA GLU A 94 -16.43 -9.52 10.80
C GLU A 94 -16.51 -9.15 12.28
N ARG A 95 -16.31 -10.11 13.20
CA ARG A 95 -16.30 -9.84 14.64
C ARG A 95 -15.18 -8.88 15.03
N GLN A 96 -14.00 -9.01 14.44
CA GLN A 96 -12.87 -8.11 14.69
C GLN A 96 -13.16 -6.71 14.15
N ALA A 97 -13.67 -6.59 12.91
CA ALA A 97 -14.07 -5.31 12.34
C ALA A 97 -15.14 -4.61 13.18
N LYS A 98 -16.20 -5.32 13.61
CA LYS A 98 -17.24 -4.80 14.51
C LYS A 98 -16.71 -4.37 15.88
N ARG A 99 -15.56 -4.88 16.33
CA ARG A 99 -14.92 -4.44 17.57
C ARG A 99 -14.19 -3.11 17.40
N ILE A 100 -13.62 -2.88 16.21
CA ILE A 100 -12.85 -1.69 15.89
C ILE A 100 -13.77 -0.50 15.60
N TYR A 101 -14.85 -0.72 14.84
CA TYR A 101 -15.77 0.34 14.40
C TYR A 101 -17.01 0.49 15.29
N ARG A 102 -16.86 0.31 16.61
CA ARG A 102 -17.96 0.47 17.58
C ARG A 102 -18.35 1.92 17.79
#